data_AF-A0AAW1BNY6-F1
#
_entry.id   AF-A0AAW1BNY6-F1
#
_cell.length_a   1.000
_cell.length_b   1.000
_cell.length_c   1.000
_cell.angle_alpha   90.00
_cell.angle_beta   90.00
_cell.angle_gamma   90.00
#
_symmetry.space_group_name_H-M   'P 1'
#
loop_
_entity.id
_entity.type
_entity.pdbx_description
1 polymer ?
#
loop_
_entity_poly.entity_id
_entity_poly.type
_entity_poly.pdbx_seq_one_letter_code
_entity_poly.pdbx_strand_id
1 'polypeptide(L)'
;MGDLQPAPPNRFWGCLLVQDDHEPPSLKPTFDGQLEKVAYFLNQVWIYLVQHEAAFLDEVAYVNAVTANLEGDATEWMVMLHDEGTLELGNIDTFLEGLWARFWDLTQACWVESNICSIRQGNQSVAEYIKEFHSIAGRLRR
;
A
#
# COMPACT_ATOMS: atom_id res chain seq x y z
N MET A 1 12.33 47.02 17.17
CA MET A 1 12.53 45.56 17.33
C MET A 1 11.17 44.95 17.61
N GLY A 2 10.62 44.18 16.67
CA GLY A 2 9.43 43.36 16.89
C GLY A 2 9.81 41.92 16.58
N ASP A 3 9.59 41.03 17.53
CA ASP A 3 10.03 39.63 17.48
C ASP A 3 9.38 38.85 16.33
N LEU A 4 10.20 38.10 15.60
CA LEU A 4 9.78 37.13 14.60
C LEU A 4 9.19 35.91 15.33
N GLN A 5 7.87 35.72 15.21
CA GLN A 5 7.22 34.47 15.61
C GLN A 5 7.55 33.37 14.57
N PRO A 6 7.93 32.14 14.98
CA PRO A 6 8.27 31.09 14.02
C PRO A 6 7.02 30.62 13.26
N ALA A 7 7.21 30.32 11.97
CA ALA A 7 6.17 29.82 11.08
C ALA A 7 5.59 28.48 11.58
N PRO A 8 4.28 28.23 11.43
CA PRO A 8 3.71 26.92 11.72
C PRO A 8 4.20 25.89 10.69
N PRO A 9 4.57 24.66 11.09
CA PRO A 9 4.81 23.59 10.15
C PRO A 9 3.46 23.12 9.60
N ASN A 10 3.43 22.79 8.31
CA ASN A 10 2.31 22.24 7.54
C ASN A 10 1.20 23.21 7.12
N ARG A 11 1.47 23.89 6.01
CA ARG A 11 0.47 24.47 5.09
C ARG A 11 0.52 23.77 3.72
N PHE A 12 0.30 22.46 3.66
CA PHE A 12 0.36 21.72 2.39
C PHE A 12 -0.94 21.01 1.95
N TRP A 13 -2.06 21.23 2.63
CA TRP A 13 -3.38 20.72 2.18
C TRP A 13 -4.34 21.84 1.78
N GLY A 14 -3.84 22.87 1.11
CA GLY A 14 -4.57 24.13 0.89
C GLY A 14 -4.92 24.51 -0.55
N CYS A 15 -4.57 23.71 -1.57
CA CYS A 15 -4.71 24.18 -2.95
C CYS A 15 -5.25 23.11 -3.91
N LEU A 16 -6.51 22.69 -3.73
CA LEU A 16 -7.45 22.47 -4.84
C LEU A 16 -8.89 22.34 -4.31
N LEU A 17 -9.49 23.44 -3.88
CA LEU A 17 -10.94 23.56 -3.81
C LEU A 17 -11.38 24.66 -4.77
N VAL A 18 -11.41 24.32 -6.05
CA VAL A 18 -12.44 24.86 -6.92
C VAL A 18 -13.63 23.94 -6.71
N GLN A 19 -14.70 24.49 -6.14
CA GLN A 19 -15.92 23.78 -5.81
C GLN A 19 -16.57 23.23 -7.09
N ASP A 20 -16.66 21.92 -7.18
CA ASP A 20 -17.84 21.24 -7.70
C ASP A 20 -18.34 20.35 -6.54
N ASP A 21 -19.64 20.37 -6.24
CA ASP A 21 -20.28 19.74 -5.06
C ASP A 21 -20.35 18.21 -5.17
N HIS A 22 -19.40 17.59 -5.86
CA HIS A 22 -19.19 16.16 -5.89
C HIS A 22 -17.91 15.82 -5.13
N GLU A 23 -18.04 15.67 -3.81
CA GLU A 23 -17.04 14.94 -3.03
C GLU A 23 -16.83 13.59 -3.72
N PRO A 24 -15.60 13.26 -4.15
CA PRO A 24 -15.34 11.98 -4.78
C PRO A 24 -15.79 10.89 -3.79
N PRO A 25 -16.54 9.88 -4.27
CA PRO A 25 -17.12 8.87 -3.40
C PRO A 25 -16.02 8.25 -2.54
N SER A 26 -16.25 8.03 -1.25
CA SER A 26 -15.18 7.51 -0.41
C SER A 26 -14.92 6.03 -0.72
N LEU A 27 -13.63 5.68 -0.84
CA LEU A 27 -13.19 4.29 -0.81
C LEU A 27 -13.45 3.80 0.62
N LYS A 28 -14.44 2.93 0.81
CA LYS A 28 -14.92 2.55 2.15
C LYS A 28 -13.89 1.84 3.05
N PRO A 29 -12.92 1.06 2.56
CA PRO A 29 -11.87 0.54 3.44
C PRO A 29 -10.69 1.51 3.53
N THR A 30 -10.19 1.72 4.75
CA THR A 30 -8.83 2.22 4.96
C THR A 30 -7.83 1.04 4.92
N PHE A 31 -6.57 1.34 4.62
CA PHE A 31 -5.49 0.36 4.60
C PHE A 31 -4.29 0.83 5.42
N ASP A 32 -3.99 0.09 6.48
CA ASP A 32 -2.94 0.40 7.46
C ASP A 32 -1.57 -0.21 7.10
N GLY A 33 -1.46 -0.85 5.94
CA GLY A 33 -0.28 -1.63 5.54
C GLY A 33 -0.30 -3.09 6.02
N GLN A 34 -1.35 -3.53 6.73
CA GLN A 34 -1.42 -4.91 7.19
C GLN A 34 -1.56 -5.91 6.03
N LEU A 35 -0.66 -6.87 6.07
CA LEU A 35 -0.49 -7.96 5.14
C LEU A 35 -1.78 -8.66 4.72
N GLU A 36 -2.61 -9.01 5.69
CA GLU A 36 -3.80 -9.81 5.49
C GLU A 36 -4.93 -9.01 4.82
N LYS A 37 -4.82 -7.68 4.82
CA LYS A 37 -5.83 -6.76 4.29
C LYS A 37 -5.54 -6.30 2.87
N VAL A 38 -4.31 -6.46 2.36
CA VAL A 38 -3.89 -5.85 1.09
C VAL A 38 -4.71 -6.36 -0.11
N ALA A 39 -4.99 -7.67 -0.21
CA ALA A 39 -5.80 -8.20 -1.31
C ALA A 39 -7.25 -7.69 -1.27
N TYR A 40 -7.82 -7.60 -0.07
CA TYR A 40 -9.15 -7.03 0.10
C TYR A 40 -9.17 -5.56 -0.29
N PHE A 41 -8.20 -4.77 0.18
CA PHE A 41 -8.08 -3.35 -0.16
C PHE A 41 -7.92 -3.12 -1.66
N LEU A 42 -6.99 -3.83 -2.32
CA LEU A 42 -6.77 -3.72 -3.77
C LEU A 42 -8.03 -4.08 -4.57
N ASN A 43 -8.76 -5.12 -4.15
CA ASN A 43 -10.02 -5.47 -4.79
C ASN A 43 -11.09 -4.37 -4.62
N GLN A 44 -11.13 -3.70 -3.46
CA GLN A 44 -12.03 -2.56 -3.24
C GLN A 44 -11.63 -1.34 -4.08
N VAL A 45 -10.33 -1.09 -4.24
CA VAL A 45 -9.83 -0.05 -5.15
C VAL A 45 -10.23 -0.36 -6.60
N TRP A 46 -10.07 -1.60 -7.05
CA TRP A 46 -10.47 -1.98 -8.41
C TRP A 46 -11.98 -1.76 -8.66
N ILE A 47 -12.81 -2.19 -7.71
CA ILE A 47 -14.26 -1.96 -7.77
C ILE A 47 -14.57 -0.46 -7.82
N TYR A 48 -13.86 0.33 -7.02
CA TYR A 48 -14.01 1.79 -6.97
C TYR A 48 -13.67 2.46 -8.30
N LEU A 49 -12.53 2.10 -8.91
CA LEU A 49 -12.10 2.63 -10.21
C LEU A 49 -13.15 2.33 -11.30
N VAL A 50 -13.66 1.10 -11.35
CA VAL A 50 -14.69 0.70 -12.32
C VAL A 50 -16.01 1.43 -12.09
N GLN A 51 -16.41 1.64 -10.83
CA GLN A 51 -17.68 2.31 -10.50
C GLN A 51 -17.65 3.82 -10.75
N HIS A 52 -16.46 4.42 -10.68
CA HIS A 52 -16.29 5.86 -10.72
C HIS A 52 -15.41 6.33 -11.88
N GLU A 53 -15.27 5.52 -12.94
CA GLU A 53 -14.50 5.86 -14.14
C GLU A 53 -14.87 7.25 -14.71
N ALA A 54 -16.17 7.58 -14.71
CA ALA A 54 -16.69 8.84 -15.23
C ALA A 54 -16.60 10.03 -14.26
N ALA A 55 -16.22 9.80 -12.99
CA ALA A 55 -16.24 10.82 -11.93
C ALA A 55 -14.88 11.52 -11.74
N PHE A 56 -13.82 11.02 -12.37
CA PHE A 56 -12.47 11.56 -12.22
C PHE A 56 -11.96 12.17 -13.52
N LEU A 57 -11.27 13.29 -13.39
CA LEU A 57 -10.76 14.08 -14.52
C LEU A 57 -9.41 13.57 -15.03
N ASP A 58 -8.59 12.99 -14.14
CA ASP A 58 -7.26 12.46 -14.46
C ASP A 58 -6.83 11.35 -13.48
N GLU A 59 -5.72 10.67 -13.81
CA GLU A 59 -5.14 9.59 -13.01
C GLU A 59 -4.62 10.05 -11.65
N VAL A 60 -4.17 11.31 -11.55
CA VAL A 60 -3.70 11.91 -10.30
C VAL A 60 -4.84 11.99 -9.29
N ALA A 61 -6.05 12.33 -9.73
CA ALA A 61 -7.22 12.36 -8.87
C ALA A 61 -7.60 10.96 -8.34
N TYR A 62 -7.37 9.90 -9.11
CA TYR A 62 -7.50 8.53 -8.60
C TYR A 62 -6.46 8.19 -7.54
N VAL A 63 -5.19 8.51 -7.79
CA VAL A 63 -4.12 8.30 -6.80
C VAL A 63 -4.43 9.07 -5.51
N ASN A 64 -4.90 10.32 -5.61
CA ASN A 64 -5.31 11.11 -4.44
C ASN A 64 -6.48 10.47 -3.67
N ALA A 65 -7.48 9.93 -4.38
CA ALA A 65 -8.60 9.25 -3.74
C ALA A 65 -8.16 7.96 -3.02
N VAL A 66 -7.25 7.18 -3.59
CA VAL A 66 -6.73 5.97 -2.95
C VAL A 66 -5.82 6.31 -1.77
N THR A 67 -4.90 7.26 -1.94
CA THR A 67 -3.96 7.69 -0.90
C THR A 67 -4.65 8.31 0.32
N ALA A 68 -5.80 8.98 0.13
CA ALA A 68 -6.62 9.51 1.22
C ALA A 68 -7.16 8.42 2.18
N ASN A 69 -7.12 7.15 1.77
CA ASN A 69 -7.58 6.00 2.56
C ASN A 69 -6.42 5.13 3.07
N LEU A 70 -5.18 5.61 2.94
CA LEU A 70 -4.02 4.96 3.54
C LEU A 70 -3.80 5.44 4.97
N GLU A 71 -3.45 4.50 5.84
CA GLU A 71 -3.14 4.73 7.25
C GLU A 71 -1.84 3.99 7.61
N GLY A 72 -1.27 4.27 8.79
CA GLY A 72 -0.14 3.52 9.35
C GLY A 72 1.04 3.39 8.39
N ASP A 73 1.54 2.15 8.24
CA ASP A 73 2.71 1.82 7.42
C ASP A 73 2.48 2.16 5.93
N ALA A 74 1.23 2.14 5.47
CA ALA A 74 0.89 2.51 4.09
C ALA A 74 1.00 4.01 3.84
N THR A 75 0.63 4.85 4.82
CA THR A 75 0.88 6.29 4.76
C THR A 75 2.38 6.60 4.77
N GLU A 76 3.16 5.91 5.61
CA GLU A 76 4.62 6.11 5.66
C GLU A 76 5.27 5.80 4.31
N TRP A 77 4.86 4.70 3.67
CA TRP A 77 5.31 4.38 2.31
C TRP A 77 4.89 5.44 1.28
N MET A 78 3.67 5.96 1.34
CA MET A 78 3.22 7.03 0.45
C MET A 78 4.06 8.31 0.61
N VAL A 79 4.40 8.68 1.85
CA VAL A 79 5.28 9.83 2.12
C VAL A 79 6.66 9.64 1.49
N MET A 80 7.23 8.43 1.55
CA MET A 80 8.50 8.13 0.89
C MET A 80 8.44 8.33 -0.63
N LEU A 81 7.37 7.87 -1.29
CA LEU A 81 7.18 8.07 -2.73
C LEU A 81 7.12 9.56 -3.10
N HIS A 82 6.50 10.38 -2.25
CA HIS A 82 6.43 11.81 -2.45
C HIS A 82 7.81 12.49 -2.32
N ASP A 83 8.60 12.11 -1.33
CA ASP A 83 9.94 12.66 -1.10
C ASP A 83 10.93 12.30 -2.22
N GLU A 84 10.75 11.13 -2.84
CA GLU A 84 11.57 10.63 -3.94
C GLU A 84 11.11 11.16 -5.31
N GLY A 85 9.96 11.86 -5.39
CA GLY A 85 9.44 12.46 -6.62
C GLY A 85 9.09 11.43 -7.69
N THR A 86 8.53 10.29 -7.29
CA THR A 86 8.38 9.11 -8.13
C THR A 86 7.18 9.21 -9.09
N LEU A 87 7.21 8.43 -10.18
CA LEU A 87 6.18 8.45 -11.24
C LEU A 87 4.86 7.81 -10.79
N GLU A 88 4.93 7.00 -9.74
CA GLU A 88 3.85 6.28 -9.07
C GLU A 88 2.72 7.20 -8.63
N LEU A 89 3.01 8.47 -8.30
CA LEU A 89 1.99 9.43 -7.89
C LEU A 89 1.21 10.05 -9.07
N GLY A 90 1.69 9.86 -10.30
CA GLY A 90 1.10 10.42 -11.51
C GLY A 90 0.22 9.46 -12.30
N ASN A 91 0.29 8.16 -12.00
CA ASN A 91 -0.37 7.11 -12.76
C ASN A 91 -0.93 6.02 -11.84
N ILE A 92 -2.23 5.79 -11.94
CA ILE A 92 -2.94 4.87 -11.04
C ILE A 92 -2.47 3.42 -11.17
N ASP A 93 -2.15 2.95 -12.38
CA ASP A 93 -1.69 1.58 -12.59
C ASP A 93 -0.32 1.36 -11.94
N THR A 94 0.61 2.31 -12.15
CA THR A 94 1.95 2.31 -11.55
C THR A 94 1.86 2.39 -10.03
N PHE A 95 0.94 3.21 -9.50
CA PHE A 95 0.68 3.29 -8.07
C PHE A 95 0.21 1.94 -7.49
N LEU A 96 -0.74 1.27 -8.15
CA LEU A 96 -1.29 -0.01 -7.68
C LEU A 96 -0.29 -1.15 -7.81
N GLU A 97 0.53 -1.17 -8.86
CA GLU A 97 1.65 -2.10 -8.99
C GLU A 97 2.66 -1.90 -7.84
N GLY A 98 3.00 -0.66 -7.53
CA GLY A 98 3.88 -0.32 -6.40
C GLY A 98 3.29 -0.74 -5.06
N LEU A 99 2.00 -0.48 -4.83
CA LEU A 99 1.31 -0.87 -3.59
C LEU A 99 1.22 -2.39 -3.45
N TRP A 100 0.94 -3.10 -4.55
CA TRP A 100 0.96 -4.56 -4.59
C TRP A 100 2.36 -5.10 -4.31
N ALA A 101 3.39 -4.66 -5.02
CA ALA A 101 4.75 -5.11 -4.81
C ALA A 101 5.25 -4.81 -3.38
N ARG A 102 4.92 -3.63 -2.84
CA ARG A 102 5.34 -3.25 -1.50
C ARG A 102 4.73 -4.14 -0.42
N PHE A 103 3.42 -4.41 -0.47
CA PHE A 103 2.73 -5.06 0.65
C PHE A 103 2.40 -6.52 0.38
N TRP A 104 2.14 -6.93 -0.86
CA TRP A 104 1.86 -8.33 -1.22
C TRP A 104 3.13 -9.18 -1.37
N ASP A 105 4.21 -8.68 -1.95
CA ASP A 105 5.45 -9.49 -2.00
C ASP A 105 6.10 -9.63 -0.62
N LEU A 106 5.99 -8.60 0.23
CA LEU A 106 6.26 -8.75 1.66
C LEU A 106 5.34 -9.78 2.32
N THR A 107 4.09 -9.94 1.84
CA THR A 107 3.16 -10.98 2.32
C THR A 107 3.69 -12.36 2.10
N GLN A 108 4.15 -12.65 0.89
CA GLN A 108 4.72 -13.96 0.61
C GLN A 108 6.03 -14.17 1.36
N ALA A 109 6.90 -13.16 1.43
CA ALA A 109 8.15 -13.27 2.17
C ALA A 109 7.91 -13.57 3.66
N CYS A 110 7.07 -12.77 4.33
CA CYS A 110 6.73 -12.96 5.75
C CYS A 110 5.97 -14.26 6.01
N TRP A 111 5.04 -14.66 5.14
CA TRP A 111 4.32 -15.93 5.27
C TRP A 111 5.27 -17.12 5.14
N VAL A 112 6.20 -17.07 4.17
CA VAL A 112 7.19 -18.14 4.02
C VAL A 112 8.18 -18.15 5.19
N GLU A 113 8.65 -16.98 5.65
CA GLU A 113 9.52 -16.88 6.83
C GLU A 113 8.83 -17.43 8.09
N SER A 114 7.57 -17.06 8.34
CA SER A 114 6.79 -17.59 9.46
C SER A 114 6.63 -19.11 9.39
N ASN A 115 6.41 -19.68 8.19
CA ASN A 115 6.34 -21.13 8.01
C ASN A 115 7.71 -21.81 8.18
N ILE A 116 8.80 -21.20 7.72
CA ILE A 116 10.16 -21.71 7.96
C ILE A 116 10.48 -21.70 9.46
N CYS A 117 10.06 -20.65 10.17
CA CYS A 117 10.27 -20.53 11.62
C CYS A 117 9.38 -21.46 12.45
N SER A 118 8.24 -21.91 11.91
CA SER A 118 7.30 -22.79 12.60
C SER A 118 7.61 -24.28 12.41
N ILE A 119 8.31 -24.68 11.33
CA ILE A 119 8.72 -26.07 11.14
C ILE A 119 9.81 -26.47 12.13
N ARG A 120 9.61 -27.63 12.77
CA ARG A 120 10.57 -28.25 13.68
C ARG A 120 10.70 -29.72 13.29
N GLN A 121 11.93 -30.23 13.22
CA GLN A 121 12.18 -31.63 12.88
C GLN A 121 11.39 -32.61 13.77
N GLY A 122 11.28 -32.32 15.07
CA GLY A 122 10.52 -33.17 16.00
C GLY A 122 10.96 -34.64 15.94
N ASN A 123 10.00 -35.54 15.71
CA ASN A 123 10.22 -36.99 15.54
C ASN A 123 10.39 -37.41 14.06
N GLN A 124 10.38 -36.46 13.12
CA GLN A 124 10.54 -36.73 11.69
C GLN A 124 12.01 -37.06 11.37
N SER A 125 12.23 -37.81 10.29
CA SER A 125 13.59 -38.03 9.80
C SER A 125 14.20 -36.73 9.29
N VAL A 126 15.53 -36.62 9.37
CA VAL A 126 16.27 -35.45 8.84
C VAL A 126 15.96 -35.22 7.36
N ALA A 127 15.79 -36.29 6.58
CA ALA A 127 15.48 -36.22 5.16
C ALA A 127 14.09 -35.61 4.89
N GLU A 128 13.08 -35.96 5.69
CA GLU A 128 11.73 -35.40 5.58
C GLU A 128 11.70 -33.92 5.99
N TYR A 129 12.37 -33.57 7.08
CA TYR A 129 12.51 -32.18 7.51
C TYR A 129 13.20 -31.31 6.45
N ILE A 130 14.31 -31.79 5.88
CA ILE A 130 15.04 -31.07 4.82
C ILE A 130 14.17 -30.89 3.57
N LYS A 131 13.38 -31.90 3.21
CA LYS A 131 12.47 -31.83 2.05
C LYS A 131 11.36 -30.81 2.29
N GLU A 132 10.77 -30.77 3.48
CA GLU A 132 9.74 -29.81 3.86
C GLU A 132 10.29 -28.37 3.89
N PHE A 133 11.46 -28.18 4.50
CA PHE A 133 12.19 -26.91 4.50
C PHE A 133 12.45 -26.41 3.07
N HIS A 134 13.02 -27.24 2.19
CA HIS A 134 13.29 -26.85 0.81
C HIS A 134 12.02 -26.56 0.00
N SER A 135 10.93 -27.30 0.25
CA SER A 135 9.63 -27.05 -0.39
C SER A 135 9.08 -25.67 -0.02
N ILE A 136 9.20 -25.28 1.26
CA ILE A 136 8.74 -23.99 1.75
C ILE A 136 9.68 -22.87 1.27
N ALA A 137 11.00 -23.03 1.43
CA ALA A 137 12.00 -22.05 1.00
C ALA A 137 12.04 -21.84 -0.53
N GLY A 138 11.71 -22.86 -1.32
CA GLY A 138 11.59 -22.77 -2.78
C GLY A 138 10.50 -21.78 -3.24
N ARG A 139 9.56 -21.41 -2.37
CA ARG A 139 8.51 -20.44 -2.66
C ARG A 139 8.99 -18.99 -2.55
N LEU A 140 10.17 -18.73 -1.99
CA LEU A 140 10.81 -17.40 -1.93
C LEU A 140 11.55 -17.02 -3.21
N ARG A 141 11.91 -17.99 -4.05
CA ARG A 141 12.62 -17.74 -5.31
C ARG A 141 11.64 -17.80 -6.47
N ARG A 142 11.09 -16.65 -6.85
CA ARG A 142 10.53 -16.44 -8.18
C ARG A 142 10.97 -15.10 -8.73
#